data_AF-A0A535R8V1-F1
#
_entry.id   AF-A0A535R8V1-F1
#
_cell.length_a   1.000
_cell.length_b   1.000
_cell.length_c   1.000
_cell.angle_alpha   90.00
_cell.angle_beta   90.00
_cell.angle_gamma   90.00
#
_symmetry.space_group_name_H-M   'P 1'
#
loop_
_entity.id
_entity.type
_entity.pdbx_description
1 polymer ?
#
loop_
_entity_poly.entity_id
_entity_poly.type
_entity_poly.pdbx_seq_one_letter_code
_entity_poly.pdbx_strand_id
1 'polypeptide(L)'
;MAYDAFLKFEPAVAGESTAVGHQNEIDIVSWSFGETRAAAAGGGGQHAGRVSMTDFHFTKRVDKASPALFLAVASGTHYKTATLSVRNGAF
;
A
#
# COMPACT_ATOMS: atom_id res chain seq x y z
N MET A 1 -8.67 -10.27 -13.69
CA MET A 1 -7.27 -10.53 -14.09
C MET A 1 -6.50 -10.87 -12.83
N ALA A 2 -5.66 -11.91 -12.86
CA ALA A 2 -4.84 -12.28 -11.72
C ALA A 2 -3.54 -11.46 -11.75
N TYR A 3 -3.18 -10.85 -10.63
CA TYR A 3 -1.89 -10.20 -10.43
C TYR A 3 -1.31 -10.73 -9.12
N ASP A 4 0.01 -10.68 -8.98
CA ASP A 4 0.65 -10.87 -7.67
C ASP A 4 1.14 -9.52 -7.18
N ALA A 5 0.88 -9.24 -5.91
CA ALA A 5 1.30 -8.01 -5.26
C ALA A 5 2.04 -8.33 -3.97
N PHE A 6 3.15 -7.62 -3.75
CA PHE A 6 4.04 -7.80 -2.61
C PHE A 6 4.27 -6.47 -1.92
N LEU A 7 4.24 -6.45 -0.60
CA LEU A 7 4.45 -5.26 0.21
C LEU A 7 5.67 -5.43 1.13
N LYS A 8 6.57 -4.45 1.08
CA LYS A 8 7.77 -4.38 1.91
C LYS A 8 7.77 -3.10 2.73
N PHE A 9 8.15 -3.20 4.00
CA PHE A 9 8.31 -2.06 4.91
C PHE A 9 9.78 -1.81 5.27
N GLU A 10 10.10 -0.57 5.66
CA GLU A 10 11.38 -0.18 6.23
C GLU A 10 11.16 0.61 7.54
N PRO A 11 11.56 0.09 8.71
CA PRO A 11 12.26 -1.19 8.95
C PRO A 11 11.45 -2.44 8.54
N ALA A 12 12.17 -3.52 8.20
CA ALA A 12 11.60 -4.73 7.61
C ALA A 12 10.59 -5.41 8.53
N VAL A 13 9.41 -5.69 7.98
CA VAL A 13 8.40 -6.57 8.58
C VAL A 13 8.40 -7.86 7.77
N ALA A 14 8.81 -8.97 8.40
CA ALA A 14 8.92 -10.26 7.73
C ALA A 14 7.54 -10.88 7.49
N GLY A 15 7.14 -10.96 6.23
CA GLY A 15 6.00 -11.75 5.76
C GLY A 15 6.39 -13.20 5.44
N GLU A 16 5.56 -13.85 4.63
CA GLU A 16 5.70 -15.28 4.27
C GLU A 16 5.82 -15.53 2.76
N SER A 17 5.99 -14.48 1.95
CA SER A 17 6.09 -14.67 0.52
C SER A 17 7.33 -15.50 0.14
N THR A 18 7.12 -16.44 -0.79
CA THR A 18 8.17 -17.32 -1.34
C THR A 18 8.50 -16.97 -2.80
N ALA A 19 7.88 -15.93 -3.34
CA ALA A 19 8.07 -15.51 -4.72
C ALA A 19 9.52 -15.09 -4.98
N VAL A 20 10.06 -15.52 -6.13
CA VAL A 20 11.40 -15.15 -6.56
C VAL A 20 11.52 -13.63 -6.68
N GLY A 21 12.44 -13.04 -5.91
CA GLY A 21 12.66 -11.59 -5.86
C GLY A 21 11.84 -10.85 -4.81
N HIS A 22 10.90 -11.52 -4.14
CA HIS A 22 10.03 -10.97 -3.09
C HIS A 22 9.99 -11.86 -1.85
N GLN A 23 11.07 -12.58 -1.55
CA GLN A 23 11.09 -13.50 -0.42
C GLN A 23 10.98 -12.78 0.93
N ASN A 24 10.13 -13.30 1.81
CA ASN A 24 9.79 -12.72 3.12
C ASN A 24 9.09 -11.36 3.05
N GLU A 25 8.62 -10.94 1.88
CA GLU A 25 7.68 -9.82 1.76
C GLU A 25 6.26 -10.29 2.11
N ILE A 26 5.34 -9.33 2.22
CA ILE A 26 3.95 -9.59 2.55
C ILE A 26 3.16 -9.77 1.27
N ASP A 27 2.48 -10.91 1.13
CA ASP A 27 1.58 -11.15 0.00
C ASP A 27 0.28 -10.35 0.15
N ILE A 28 -0.06 -9.57 -0.88
CA ILE A 28 -1.23 -8.70 -0.93
C ILE A 28 -2.29 -9.30 -1.84
N VAL A 29 -3.50 -9.43 -1.31
CA VAL A 29 -4.68 -9.93 -2.03
C VAL A 29 -5.32 -8.79 -2.83
N SER A 30 -5.50 -7.63 -2.21
CA SER A 30 -6.08 -6.45 -2.84
C SER A 30 -5.53 -5.18 -2.21
N TRP A 31 -5.53 -4.10 -2.99
CA TRP A 31 -5.13 -2.79 -2.53
C TRP A 31 -5.91 -1.70 -3.24
N SER A 32 -6.00 -0.53 -2.61
CA SER A 32 -6.57 0.68 -3.19
C SER A 32 -5.82 1.89 -2.68
N PHE A 33 -5.50 2.80 -3.59
CA PHE A 33 -4.93 4.10 -3.32
C PHE A 33 -5.61 5.11 -4.23
N GLY A 34 -5.89 6.30 -3.70
CA GLY A 34 -6.66 7.30 -4.42
C GLY A 34 -6.18 8.71 -4.14
N GLU A 35 -6.45 9.58 -5.10
CA GLU A 35 -6.31 11.02 -4.94
C GLU A 35 -7.51 11.71 -5.57
N THR A 36 -7.92 12.83 -4.99
CA THR A 36 -9.01 13.64 -5.49
C THR A 36 -8.55 15.10 -5.55
N ARG A 37 -8.82 15.75 -6.68
CA ARG A 37 -8.64 17.19 -6.83
C ARG A 37 -10.00 17.84 -7.04
N ALA A 38 -10.45 18.65 -6.08
CA ALA A 38 -11.68 19.42 -6.26
C ALA A 38 -11.46 20.49 -7.35
N ALA A 39 -12.31 20.48 -8.39
CA ALA A 39 -12.37 21.57 -9.36
C ALA A 39 -13.23 22.71 -8.80
N ALA A 40 -12.75 23.95 -8.87
CA ALA A 40 -13.53 25.11 -8.44
C ALA A 40 -14.66 25.38 -9.45
N ALA A 41 -15.91 25.45 -8.96
CA ALA A 41 -17.05 25.87 -9.76
C ALA A 41 -17.10 27.40 -9.81
N GLY A 42 -16.63 28.01 -10.91
CA GLY A 42 -16.76 29.45 -11.13
C GLY A 42 -15.76 29.99 -12.16
N GLY A 43 -16.27 30.61 -13.23
CA GLY A 43 -15.45 31.24 -14.27
C GLY A 43 -14.56 32.37 -13.73
N GLY A 44 -13.33 32.45 -14.24
CA GLY A 44 -12.37 33.48 -13.85
C GLY A 44 -11.04 32.91 -13.34
N GLY A 45 -10.35 32.16 -14.20
CA GLY A 45 -8.89 32.03 -14.22
C GLY A 45 -8.12 31.99 -12.90
N GLN A 46 -8.41 31.07 -11.98
CA GLN A 46 -7.43 30.49 -11.04
C GLN A 46 -7.90 29.10 -10.59
N HIS A 47 -7.37 28.05 -11.22
CA HIS A 47 -7.74 26.65 -10.96
C HIS A 47 -6.76 26.00 -9.97
N ALA A 48 -6.62 26.56 -8.77
CA ALA A 48 -5.69 26.08 -7.75
C ALA A 48 -6.36 25.19 -6.69
N GLY A 49 -7.08 24.13 -7.12
CA GLY A 49 -7.57 23.11 -6.19
C GLY A 49 -6.41 22.23 -5.71
N ARG A 50 -6.16 22.18 -4.39
CA ARG A 50 -5.13 21.27 -3.82
C ARG A 50 -5.58 19.81 -3.94
N VAL A 51 -4.64 18.92 -4.23
CA VAL A 51 -4.87 17.46 -4.26
C VAL A 51 -5.00 16.94 -2.83
N SER A 52 -6.04 16.14 -2.59
CA SER A 52 -6.21 15.36 -1.37
C SER A 52 -5.95 13.90 -1.69
N MET A 53 -4.99 13.29 -0.99
CA MET A 53 -4.70 11.86 -1.11
C MET A 53 -5.51 11.10 -0.06
N THR A 54 -6.00 9.92 -0.42
CA THR A 54 -6.62 8.98 0.52
C THR A 54 -5.57 8.07 1.11
N ASP A 55 -5.89 7.40 2.21
CA ASP A 55 -5.02 6.38 2.77
C ASP A 55 -4.80 5.22 1.79
N PHE A 56 -3.66 4.56 1.94
CA PHE A 56 -3.39 3.30 1.26
C PHE A 56 -4.06 2.16 2.02
N HIS A 57 -5.09 1.57 1.42
CA HIS A 57 -5.79 0.42 1.98
C HIS A 57 -5.33 -0.86 1.28
N PHE A 58 -5.09 -1.92 2.06
CA PHE A 58 -4.75 -3.23 1.51
C PHE A 58 -5.37 -4.36 2.32
N THR A 59 -5.49 -5.51 1.69
CA THR A 59 -5.94 -6.76 2.28
C THR A 59 -4.87 -7.81 2.07
N LYS A 60 -4.51 -8.51 3.14
CA LYS A 60 -3.56 -9.61 3.13
C LYS A 60 -4.17 -10.81 3.87
N ARG A 61 -3.65 -12.00 3.59
CA ARG A 61 -3.93 -13.17 4.44
C ARG A 61 -3.22 -13.02 5.78
N VAL A 62 -3.65 -13.76 6.80
CA VAL A 62 -2.90 -13.82 8.06
C VAL A 62 -1.57 -14.53 7.80
N ASP A 63 -0.47 -13.91 8.23
CA ASP A 63 0.89 -14.44 8.11
C ASP A 63 1.73 -13.93 9.31
N LYS A 64 3.01 -14.28 9.33
CA LYS A 64 4.01 -13.82 10.31
C LYS A 64 4.11 -12.29 10.48
N ALA A 65 3.75 -11.49 9.47
CA ALA A 65 3.76 -10.04 9.56
C ALA A 65 2.55 -9.49 10.35
N SER A 66 1.43 -10.22 10.43
CA SER A 66 0.19 -9.72 11.05
C SER A 66 0.38 -9.24 12.51
N PRO A 67 1.01 -9.99 13.43
CA PRO A 67 1.21 -9.52 14.80
C PRO A 67 2.11 -8.29 14.87
N ALA A 68 3.14 -8.21 14.03
CA ALA A 68 4.06 -7.08 13.99
C ALA A 68 3.35 -5.80 13.50
N LEU A 69 2.49 -5.91 12.48
CA LEU A 69 1.67 -4.80 12.00
C LEU A 69 0.67 -4.32 13.06
N PHE A 70 0.00 -5.24 13.76
CA PHE A 70 -0.91 -4.86 14.84
C PHE A 70 -0.20 -4.19 16.02
N LEU A 71 0.99 -4.70 16.38
CA LEU A 71 1.81 -4.08 17.41
C LEU A 71 2.22 -2.67 17.00
N ALA A 72 2.64 -2.47 15.74
CA ALA A 72 3.02 -1.15 15.23
C ALA A 72 1.87 -0.13 15.30
N VAL A 73 0.63 -0.56 15.04
CA VAL A 73 -0.54 0.31 15.24
C VAL A 73 -0.77 0.60 16.73
N ALA A 74 -0.68 -0.41 17.59
CA ALA A 74 -0.86 -0.24 19.03
C ALA A 74 0.21 0.66 19.67
N SER A 75 1.44 0.66 19.15
CA SER A 75 2.54 1.50 19.63
C SER A 75 2.67 2.85 18.90
N GLY A 76 1.88 3.10 17.86
CA GLY A 76 2.01 4.30 17.02
C GLY A 76 3.34 4.36 16.26
N THR A 77 3.89 3.21 15.89
CA THR A 77 5.17 3.13 15.18
C THR A 77 5.00 3.49 13.72
N HIS A 78 5.80 4.47 13.26
CA HIS A 78 5.86 4.87 11.86
C HIS A 78 6.96 4.11 11.13
N TYR A 79 6.61 3.52 9.98
CA TYR A 79 7.58 3.00 9.02
C TYR A 79 8.02 4.12 8.08
N LYS A 80 9.33 4.21 7.83
CA LYS A 80 9.91 5.28 6.99
C LYS A 80 9.51 5.13 5.53
N THR A 81 9.41 3.89 5.05
CA THR A 81 9.09 3.59 3.66
C THR A 81 8.28 2.31 3.58
N ALA A 82 7.33 2.29 2.65
CA ALA A 82 6.57 1.11 2.27
C ALA A 82 6.57 1.03 0.73
N THR A 83 6.92 -0.13 0.18
CA THR A 83 7.01 -0.35 -1.26
C THR A 83 6.03 -1.44 -1.66
N LEU A 84 5.03 -1.08 -2.46
CA LEU A 84 4.13 -2.03 -3.12
C LEU A 84 4.70 -2.38 -4.50
N SER A 85 4.94 -3.66 -4.74
CA SER A 85 5.33 -4.19 -6.05
C SER A 85 4.17 -5.00 -6.62
N VAL A 86 3.75 -4.68 -7.85
CA VAL A 86 2.67 -5.40 -8.54
C VAL A 86 3.21 -5.98 -9.83
N ARG A 87 3.06 -7.30 -10.01
CA ARG A 87 3.36 -7.98 -11.27
C ARG A 87 2.09 -8.52 -11.91
N ASN A 88 1.97 -8.33 -13.22
CA ASN A 88 0.89 -8.95 -13.97
C ASN A 88 1.13 -10.46 -14.02
N GLY A 89 0.11 -11.26 -13.71
CA GLY A 89 0.21 -12.71 -13.86
C GLY A 89 0.24 -13.07 -15.34
N ALA A 90 1.38 -13.53 -15.85
CA ALA A 90 1.43 -14.21 -17.14
C ALA A 90 0.76 -15.57 -16.97
N PHE A 91 -0.23 -15.86 -17.82
CA PHE A 91 -0.81 -17.18 -17.97
C PHE A 91 0.19 -18.13 -18.64
#